data_AF-A0A3L6QUA2-F1
#
_entry.id   AF-A0A3L6QUA2-F1
#
_cell.length_a   1.000
_cell.length_b   1.000
_cell.length_c   1.000
_cell.angle_alpha   90.00
_cell.angle_beta   90.00
_cell.angle_gamma   90.00
#
_symmetry.space_group_name_H-M   'P 1'
#
loop_
_entity.id
_entity.type
_entity.pdbx_description
1 polymer ?
#
loop_
_entity_poly.entity_id
_entity_poly.type
_entity_poly.pdbx_seq_one_letter_code
_entity_poly.pdbx_strand_id
1 'polypeptide(L)'
;MPIVMPCTPPEFCVSNVTKSTFKKIREELTRGYALTKDPLRHDFEWTWLFESFPYAEKHQQFLRIALRAPTFAELRDWAGWVKSRFRFLILKLERAGIGCDPCPSEEVDHTVKEPNMVFYWGLVPEKIIHVDTSSLKEDFMKDVTNDVYGKVKCTRSDVTISVVGLSQLPKSMCTHSVHWQYLQHCMLGYQATSEDQSAGWLGLG
;
A
#
# COMPACT_ATOMS: atom_id res chain seq x y z
N MET A 1 -8.41 12.03 6.32
CA MET A 1 -7.23 12.91 6.48
C MET A 1 -7.33 14.05 5.48
N PRO A 2 -8.23 15.03 5.70
CA PRO A 2 -8.29 16.21 4.86
C PRO A 2 -7.07 17.11 5.15
N ILE A 3 -6.45 17.63 4.09
CA ILE A 3 -5.39 18.65 4.18
C ILE A 3 -5.89 19.84 3.39
N VAL A 4 -5.98 21.01 4.02
CA VAL A 4 -6.49 22.24 3.41
C VAL A 4 -5.34 22.98 2.74
N MET A 5 -5.53 23.39 1.49
CA MET A 5 -4.57 24.21 0.75
C MET A 5 -4.67 25.67 1.21
N PRO A 6 -3.54 26.37 1.36
CA PRO A 6 -3.52 27.78 1.75
C PRO A 6 -3.85 28.67 0.53
N CYS A 7 -5.07 28.57 0.00
CA CYS A 7 -5.57 29.34 -1.13
C CYS A 7 -6.93 29.98 -0.84
N THR A 8 -7.36 30.91 -1.71
CA THR A 8 -8.66 31.57 -1.64
C THR A 8 -9.40 31.38 -2.97
N PRO A 9 -10.55 30.69 -3.01
CA PRO A 9 -11.23 30.05 -1.86
C PRO A 9 -10.45 28.85 -1.29
N PRO A 10 -10.68 28.47 -0.02
CA PRO A 10 -10.05 27.28 0.56
C PRO A 10 -10.47 26.01 -0.17
N GLU A 11 -9.50 25.17 -0.51
CA GLU A 11 -9.70 23.90 -1.18
C GLU A 11 -8.99 22.78 -0.42
N PHE A 12 -9.45 21.54 -0.57
CA PHE A 12 -8.77 20.38 -0.01
C PHE A 12 -7.78 19.80 -1.01
N CYS A 13 -6.61 19.36 -0.55
CA CYS A 13 -5.72 18.54 -1.34
C CYS A 13 -6.46 17.29 -1.84
N VAL A 14 -6.44 17.07 -3.15
CA VAL A 14 -6.94 15.83 -3.74
C VAL A 14 -6.07 14.69 -3.23
N SER A 15 -6.64 13.78 -2.44
CA SER A 15 -5.91 12.68 -1.85
C SER A 15 -6.56 11.33 -2.19
N ASN A 16 -5.71 10.34 -2.44
CA ASN A 16 -6.13 8.96 -2.70
C ASN A 16 -6.11 8.10 -1.41
N VAL A 17 -6.18 8.73 -0.24
CA VAL A 17 -6.13 8.05 1.07
C VAL A 17 -7.40 7.22 1.28
N THR A 18 -7.20 5.97 1.71
CA THR A 18 -8.21 4.96 2.04
C THR A 18 -8.13 4.60 3.53
N LYS A 19 -8.99 3.70 4.03
CA LYS A 19 -8.93 3.26 5.44
C LYS A 19 -7.58 2.62 5.76
N SER A 20 -7.09 1.74 4.89
CA SER A 20 -5.85 0.99 5.09
C SER A 20 -4.62 1.88 5.01
N THR A 21 -4.54 2.75 3.98
CA THR A 21 -3.41 3.67 3.84
C THR A 21 -3.40 4.74 4.94
N PHE A 22 -4.57 5.20 5.40
CA PHE A 22 -4.64 6.09 6.57
C PHE A 22 -4.15 5.41 7.84
N LYS A 23 -4.55 4.15 8.08
CA LYS A 23 -4.06 3.36 9.22
C LYS A 23 -2.54 3.26 9.19
N LYS A 24 -1.97 2.96 8.02
CA LYS A 24 -0.51 2.88 7.81
C LYS A 24 0.20 4.21 8.06
N ILE A 25 -0.31 5.32 7.51
CA ILE A 25 0.23 6.66 7.76
C ILE A 25 0.26 6.96 9.25
N ARG A 26 -0.84 6.69 9.96
CA ARG A 26 -0.91 6.89 11.41
C ARG A 26 0.10 6.04 12.17
N GLU A 27 0.24 4.76 11.81
CA GLU A 27 1.23 3.86 12.42
C GLU A 27 2.67 4.37 12.23
N GLU A 28 3.04 4.81 11.03
CA GLU A 28 4.38 5.35 10.77
C GLU A 28 4.63 6.70 11.45
N LEU A 29 3.61 7.57 11.57
CA LEU A 29 3.71 8.81 12.35
C LEU A 29 3.89 8.53 13.84
N THR A 30 3.15 7.55 14.39
CA THR A 30 3.32 7.10 15.78
C THR A 30 4.70 6.51 16.01
N ARG A 31 5.22 5.69 15.08
CA ARG A 31 6.59 5.18 15.12
C ARG A 31 7.60 6.32 15.14
N GLY A 32 7.49 7.27 14.21
CA GLY A 32 8.37 8.43 14.14
C GLY A 32 8.35 9.26 15.42
N TYR A 33 7.17 9.50 16.00
CA TYR A 33 7.04 10.17 17.30
C TYR A 33 7.73 9.39 18.43
N ALA A 34 7.50 8.08 18.53
CA ALA A 34 8.12 7.25 19.56
C ALA A 34 9.65 7.29 19.50
N LEU A 35 10.22 7.31 18.28
CA LEU A 35 11.66 7.39 18.07
C LEU A 35 12.25 8.77 18.40
N THR A 36 11.49 9.84 18.16
CA THR A 36 11.98 11.23 18.26
C THR A 36 11.55 11.95 19.53
N LYS A 37 10.74 11.32 20.40
CA LYS A 37 10.19 11.92 21.62
C LYS A 37 11.26 12.42 22.59
N ASP A 38 12.40 11.75 22.66
CA ASP A 38 13.54 12.15 23.49
C ASP A 38 14.81 12.31 22.64
N PRO A 39 15.00 13.47 21.99
CA PRO A 39 16.16 13.71 21.13
C PRO A 39 17.47 13.86 21.92
N LEU A 40 17.42 13.96 23.25
CA LEU A 40 18.59 14.05 24.13
C LEU A 40 19.05 12.68 24.63
N ARG A 41 18.31 11.61 24.30
CA ARG A 41 18.69 10.23 24.61
C ARG A 41 20.00 9.90 23.90
N HIS A 42 21.04 9.59 24.67
CA HIS A 42 22.40 9.38 24.16
C HIS A 42 22.55 8.19 23.19
N ASP A 43 21.55 7.33 23.09
CA ASP A 43 21.50 6.16 22.23
C ASP A 43 20.64 6.36 20.96
N PHE A 44 20.07 7.55 20.71
CA PHE A 44 19.28 7.79 19.49
C PHE A 44 20.16 8.15 18.29
N GLU A 45 19.95 7.45 17.17
CA GLU A 45 20.53 7.82 15.87
C GLU A 45 19.44 8.17 14.84
N TRP A 46 19.65 9.27 14.10
CA TRP A 46 18.75 9.69 13.03
C TRP A 46 18.58 8.63 11.93
N THR A 47 19.57 7.77 11.73
CA THR A 47 19.55 6.63 10.80
C THR A 47 18.36 5.70 11.06
N TRP A 48 17.90 5.58 12.30
CA TRP A 48 16.77 4.72 12.68
C TRP A 48 15.42 5.25 12.20
N LEU A 49 15.26 6.57 12.13
CA LEU A 49 14.03 7.18 11.62
C LEU A 49 13.84 6.87 10.12
N PHE A 50 14.95 6.96 9.37
CA PHE A 50 15.02 6.74 7.93
C PHE A 50 15.33 5.29 7.53
N GLU A 51 15.34 4.37 8.48
CA GLU A 51 15.54 2.96 8.19
C GLU A 51 14.42 2.45 7.27
N SER A 52 14.80 1.60 6.30
CA SER A 52 13.84 1.06 5.34
C SER A 52 12.79 0.22 6.04
N PHE A 53 11.53 0.40 5.65
CA PHE A 53 10.43 -0.36 6.22
C PHE A 53 10.59 -1.86 5.89
N PRO A 54 10.60 -2.77 6.89
CA PRO A 54 10.85 -4.19 6.67
C PRO A 54 9.57 -4.89 6.18
N TYR A 55 9.30 -4.68 4.91
CA TYR A 55 8.02 -5.02 4.29
C TYR A 55 7.74 -6.52 4.28
N ALA A 56 8.76 -7.34 3.96
CA ALA A 56 8.66 -8.80 4.00
C ALA A 56 8.49 -9.36 5.42
N GLU A 57 8.99 -8.68 6.45
CA GLU A 57 8.83 -9.15 7.84
C GLU A 57 7.47 -8.79 8.42
N LYS A 58 6.89 -7.66 7.97
CA LYS A 58 5.59 -7.18 8.49
C LYS A 58 4.42 -8.02 7.98
N HIS A 59 4.49 -8.49 6.75
CA HIS A 59 3.37 -9.10 6.04
C HIS A 59 3.70 -10.56 5.69
N GLN A 60 2.73 -11.46 5.82
CA GLN A 60 2.92 -12.87 5.49
C GLN A 60 2.39 -13.22 4.09
N GLN A 61 1.39 -12.47 3.63
CA GLN A 61 0.73 -12.67 2.35
C GLN A 61 0.72 -11.36 1.56
N PHE A 62 0.86 -11.49 0.25
CA PHE A 62 0.99 -10.35 -0.65
C PHE A 62 0.06 -10.51 -1.84
N LEU A 63 -0.64 -9.45 -2.19
CA LEU A 63 -1.31 -9.34 -3.47
C LEU A 63 -0.25 -8.99 -4.53
N ARG A 64 -0.01 -9.94 -5.43
CA ARG A 64 0.83 -9.73 -6.60
C ARG A 64 -0.05 -9.25 -7.75
N ILE A 65 0.26 -8.05 -8.26
CA ILE A 65 -0.39 -7.44 -9.42
C ILE A 65 0.65 -7.37 -10.52
N ALA A 66 0.52 -8.18 -11.57
CA ALA A 66 1.48 -8.22 -12.66
C ALA A 66 0.83 -7.73 -13.96
N LEU A 67 1.43 -6.69 -14.54
CA LEU A 67 1.06 -6.06 -15.78
C LEU A 67 1.97 -6.55 -16.89
N ARG A 68 1.41 -6.77 -18.08
CA ARG A 68 2.18 -7.17 -19.27
C ARG A 68 1.69 -6.40 -20.48
N ALA A 69 2.62 -6.06 -21.37
CA ALA A 69 2.29 -5.47 -22.66
C ALA A 69 3.31 -5.90 -23.73
N PRO A 70 2.99 -5.75 -25.03
CA PRO A 70 3.85 -6.21 -26.12
C PRO A 70 5.16 -5.42 -26.25
N THR A 71 5.18 -4.16 -25.82
CA THR A 71 6.35 -3.27 -25.90
C THR A 71 6.51 -2.47 -24.60
N PHE A 72 7.73 -1.98 -24.31
CA PHE A 72 7.98 -1.13 -23.14
C PHE A 72 7.19 0.18 -23.15
N ALA A 73 6.97 0.76 -24.34
CA ALA A 73 6.15 1.96 -24.48
C ALA A 73 4.69 1.67 -24.12
N GLU A 74 4.14 0.57 -24.63
CA GLU A 74 2.78 0.14 -24.29
C GLU A 74 2.66 -0.22 -22.81
N LEU A 75 3.67 -0.88 -22.23
CA LEU A 75 3.71 -1.22 -20.81
C LEU A 75 3.70 0.03 -19.93
N ARG A 76 4.50 1.04 -20.25
CA ARG A 76 4.55 2.29 -19.48
C ARG A 76 3.20 2.98 -19.46
N ASP A 77 2.57 3.10 -20.63
CA ASP A 77 1.25 3.73 -20.73
C ASP A 77 0.19 2.88 -20.01
N TRP A 78 0.28 1.55 -20.15
CA TRP A 78 -0.61 0.61 -19.48
C TRP A 78 -0.48 0.68 -17.96
N ALA A 79 0.75 0.68 -17.45
CA ALA A 79 1.04 0.84 -16.04
C ALA A 79 0.50 2.16 -15.49
N GLY A 80 0.67 3.27 -16.22
CA GLY A 80 0.08 4.56 -15.82
C GLY A 80 -1.44 4.50 -15.70
N TRP A 81 -2.10 3.86 -16.69
CA TRP A 81 -3.55 3.69 -16.70
C TRP A 81 -4.08 2.83 -15.54
N VAL A 82 -3.42 1.71 -15.27
CA VAL A 82 -3.80 0.80 -14.20
C VAL A 82 -3.50 1.42 -12.83
N LYS A 83 -2.35 2.10 -12.68
CA LYS A 83 -1.97 2.82 -11.45
C LYS A 83 -3.01 3.88 -11.06
N SER A 84 -3.59 4.59 -12.03
CA SER A 84 -4.63 5.59 -11.76
C SER A 84 -5.91 4.99 -11.17
N ARG A 85 -6.07 3.66 -11.21
CA ARG A 85 -7.23 2.93 -10.71
C ARG A 85 -6.93 2.05 -9.50
N PHE A 86 -5.69 1.98 -9.05
CA PHE A 86 -5.30 1.20 -7.86
C PHE A 86 -6.12 1.52 -6.61
N ARG A 87 -6.57 2.77 -6.47
CA ARG A 87 -7.50 3.14 -5.40
C ARG A 87 -8.76 2.27 -5.39
N PHE A 88 -9.35 1.95 -6.55
CA PHE A 88 -10.53 1.10 -6.62
C PHE A 88 -10.26 -0.33 -6.17
N LEU A 89 -9.08 -0.87 -6.51
CA LEU A 89 -8.66 -2.20 -6.03
C LEU A 89 -8.53 -2.23 -4.51
N ILE A 90 -7.88 -1.22 -3.91
CA ILE A 90 -7.76 -1.09 -2.46
C ILE A 90 -9.14 -1.01 -1.80
N LEU A 91 -10.06 -0.19 -2.35
CA LEU A 91 -11.41 -0.07 -1.81
C LEU A 91 -12.21 -1.37 -1.89
N LYS A 92 -12.00 -2.21 -2.91
CA LYS A 92 -12.64 -3.54 -2.99
C LYS A 92 -12.11 -4.49 -1.92
N LEU A 93 -10.79 -4.51 -1.71
CA LEU A 93 -10.18 -5.29 -0.62
C LEU A 93 -10.73 -4.84 0.74
N GLU A 94 -10.81 -3.53 0.98
CA GLU A 94 -11.35 -2.97 2.22
C GLU A 94 -12.81 -3.36 2.46
N ARG A 95 -13.64 -3.36 1.40
CA ARG A 95 -15.04 -3.82 1.48
C ARG A 95 -15.15 -5.31 1.79
N ALA A 96 -14.18 -6.11 1.35
CA ALA A 96 -14.08 -7.52 1.69
C ALA A 96 -13.46 -7.78 3.08
N GLY A 97 -13.17 -6.72 3.86
CA GLY A 97 -12.56 -6.85 5.19
C GLY A 97 -11.07 -7.19 5.17
N ILE A 98 -10.41 -6.95 4.03
CA ILE A 98 -8.98 -7.20 3.84
C ILE A 98 -8.26 -5.86 3.83
N GLY A 99 -7.43 -5.62 4.86
CA GLY A 99 -6.54 -4.47 4.88
C GLY A 99 -5.44 -4.62 3.82
N CYS A 100 -5.03 -3.50 3.23
CA CYS A 100 -4.00 -3.47 2.21
C CYS A 100 -2.95 -2.39 2.51
N ASP A 101 -1.68 -2.77 2.50
CA ASP A 101 -0.54 -1.87 2.62
C ASP A 101 0.20 -1.82 1.27
N PRO A 102 -0.18 -0.94 0.33
CA PRO A 102 0.41 -0.93 -1.01
C PRO A 102 1.88 -0.48 -0.98
N CYS A 103 2.78 -1.30 -1.56
CA CYS A 103 4.17 -0.91 -1.79
C CYS A 103 4.29 -0.11 -3.10
N PRO A 104 5.05 1.00 -3.12
CA PRO A 104 5.32 1.75 -4.35
C PRO A 104 6.34 1.07 -5.27
N SER A 105 7.08 0.05 -4.79
CA SER A 105 8.13 -0.61 -5.56
C SER A 105 7.60 -1.27 -6.83
N GLU A 106 8.34 -1.07 -7.91
CA GLU A 106 8.07 -1.61 -9.24
C GLU A 106 9.11 -2.69 -9.55
N GLU A 107 8.65 -3.93 -9.66
CA GLU A 107 9.50 -5.09 -9.86
C GLU A 107 9.31 -5.67 -11.26
N VAL A 108 10.29 -6.43 -11.74
CA VAL A 108 10.22 -7.11 -13.03
C VAL A 108 10.23 -8.61 -12.81
N ASP A 109 9.27 -9.31 -13.40
CA ASP A 109 9.25 -10.76 -13.47
C ASP A 109 10.17 -11.23 -14.60
N HIS A 110 11.38 -11.63 -14.23
CA HIS A 110 12.38 -12.12 -15.18
C HIS A 110 12.04 -13.49 -15.80
N THR A 111 10.99 -14.17 -15.32
CA THR A 111 10.51 -15.41 -15.94
C THR A 111 9.65 -15.16 -17.18
N VAL A 112 9.13 -13.94 -17.33
CA VAL A 112 8.29 -13.50 -18.44
C VAL A 112 9.16 -12.78 -19.47
N LYS A 113 9.07 -13.19 -20.74
CA LYS A 113 9.88 -12.61 -21.83
C LYS A 113 9.36 -11.25 -22.26
N GLU A 114 8.04 -11.07 -22.21
CA GLU A 114 7.38 -9.82 -22.57
C GLU A 114 7.67 -8.73 -21.52
N PRO A 115 7.71 -7.45 -21.95
CA PRO A 115 7.75 -6.32 -21.04
C PRO A 115 6.66 -6.43 -19.97
N ASN A 116 7.08 -6.41 -18.72
CA ASN A 116 6.20 -6.58 -17.57
C ASN A 116 6.59 -5.70 -16.38
N MET A 117 5.63 -5.49 -15.50
CA MET A 117 5.79 -4.71 -14.26
C MET A 117 4.94 -5.35 -13.18
N VAL A 118 5.51 -5.59 -12.01
CA VAL A 118 4.88 -6.31 -10.92
C VAL A 118 4.90 -5.47 -9.65
N PHE A 119 3.76 -5.44 -8.97
CA PHE A 119 3.59 -4.83 -7.65
C PHE A 119 3.27 -5.92 -6.63
N TYR A 120 3.79 -5.74 -5.43
CA TYR A 120 3.53 -6.61 -4.29
C TYR A 120 2.94 -5.77 -3.17
N TRP A 121 1.68 -6.02 -2.81
CA TRP A 121 0.99 -5.30 -1.74
C TRP A 121 0.74 -6.21 -0.55
N GLY A 122 1.15 -5.80 0.65
CA GLY A 122 0.97 -6.52 1.88
C GLY A 122 -0.51 -6.60 2.23
N LEU A 123 -0.98 -7.80 2.52
CA LEU A 123 -2.34 -8.05 2.94
C LEU A 123 -2.40 -8.20 4.45
N VAL A 124 -3.32 -7.47 5.07
CA VAL A 124 -3.59 -7.50 6.51
C VAL A 124 -5.04 -7.94 6.70
N PRO A 125 -5.32 -9.24 6.64
CA PRO A 125 -6.69 -9.73 6.80
C PRO A 125 -7.18 -9.51 8.23
N GLU A 126 -8.38 -8.94 8.42
CA GLU A 126 -8.99 -8.80 9.76
C GLU A 126 -9.46 -10.17 10.31
N LYS A 127 -9.69 -11.15 9.43
CA LYS A 127 -10.07 -12.55 9.73
C LYS A 127 -9.41 -13.47 8.71
N ILE A 128 -9.25 -14.77 9.01
CA ILE A 128 -8.78 -15.76 8.02
C ILE A 128 -9.83 -15.83 6.89
N ILE A 129 -9.55 -15.13 5.79
CA ILE A 129 -10.40 -15.06 4.60
C ILE A 129 -9.52 -15.45 3.42
N HIS A 130 -9.97 -16.43 2.65
CA HIS A 130 -9.36 -16.72 1.37
C HIS A 130 -9.74 -15.60 0.39
N VAL A 131 -8.74 -14.90 -0.15
CA VAL A 131 -8.99 -13.88 -1.16
C VAL A 131 -9.37 -14.58 -2.46
N ASP A 132 -10.61 -14.41 -2.91
CA ASP A 132 -11.01 -14.82 -4.26
C ASP A 132 -10.40 -13.84 -5.28
N THR A 133 -9.24 -14.20 -5.80
CA THR A 133 -8.49 -13.40 -6.78
C THR A 133 -9.19 -13.30 -8.12
N SER A 134 -10.03 -14.28 -8.47
CA SER A 134 -10.76 -14.29 -9.74
C SER A 134 -11.84 -13.22 -9.73
N SER A 135 -12.70 -13.24 -8.71
CA SER A 135 -13.72 -12.21 -8.50
C SER A 135 -13.12 -10.81 -8.33
N LEU A 136 -12.03 -10.71 -7.56
CA LEU A 136 -11.32 -9.44 -7.36
C LEU A 136 -10.75 -8.89 -8.67
N LYS A 137 -10.15 -9.75 -9.51
CA LYS A 137 -9.65 -9.36 -10.85
C LYS A 137 -10.81 -8.90 -11.72
N GLU A 138 -11.87 -9.68 -11.84
CA GLU A 138 -13.03 -9.34 -12.67
C GLU A 138 -13.63 -7.99 -12.27
N ASP A 139 -13.85 -7.78 -10.98
CA ASP A 139 -14.38 -6.53 -10.46
C ASP A 139 -13.44 -5.35 -10.67
N PHE A 140 -12.12 -5.55 -10.56
CA PHE A 140 -11.15 -4.50 -10.87
C PHE A 140 -11.11 -4.18 -12.36
N MET A 141 -11.19 -5.21 -13.22
CA MET A 141 -11.18 -5.01 -14.67
C MET A 141 -12.37 -4.17 -15.15
N LYS A 142 -13.53 -4.23 -14.48
CA LYS A 142 -14.66 -3.33 -14.75
C LYS A 142 -14.27 -1.84 -14.62
N ASP A 143 -13.46 -1.49 -13.61
CA ASP A 143 -12.96 -0.13 -13.42
C ASP A 143 -11.87 0.22 -14.44
N VAL A 144 -11.08 -0.76 -14.87
CA VAL A 144 -10.01 -0.59 -15.87
C VAL A 144 -10.57 -0.39 -17.28
N THR A 145 -11.66 -1.06 -17.63
CA THR A 145 -12.33 -0.98 -18.95
C THR A 145 -13.58 -0.10 -18.95
N ASN A 146 -13.68 0.83 -17.99
CA ASN A 146 -14.87 1.68 -17.83
C ASN A 146 -15.06 2.71 -18.96
N ASP A 147 -14.03 2.96 -19.78
CA ASP A 147 -14.07 3.87 -20.92
C ASP A 147 -13.43 3.25 -22.18
N VAL A 148 -13.49 4.00 -23.29
CA VAL A 148 -12.95 3.57 -24.59
C VAL A 148 -11.45 3.33 -24.53
N TYR A 149 -10.72 4.19 -23.81
CA TYR A 149 -9.26 4.09 -23.72
C TYR A 149 -8.83 2.81 -23.02
N GLY A 150 -9.45 2.50 -21.88
CA GLY A 150 -9.22 1.26 -21.14
C GLY A 150 -9.55 0.02 -21.97
N LYS A 151 -10.72 0.01 -22.65
CA LYS A 151 -11.13 -1.09 -23.53
C LYS A 151 -10.12 -1.38 -24.63
N VAL A 152 -9.63 -0.34 -25.32
CA VAL A 152 -8.64 -0.51 -26.39
C VAL A 152 -7.32 -1.04 -25.83
N LYS A 153 -6.81 -0.50 -24.71
CA LYS A 153 -5.55 -0.97 -24.12
C LYS A 153 -5.60 -2.43 -23.66
N CYS A 154 -6.71 -2.87 -23.07
CA CYS A 154 -6.89 -4.26 -22.64
C CYS A 154 -6.85 -5.30 -23.77
N THR A 155 -7.00 -4.90 -25.04
CA THR A 155 -6.90 -5.84 -26.15
C THR A 155 -5.49 -6.36 -26.39
N ARG A 156 -4.48 -5.61 -25.95
CA ARG A 156 -3.05 -5.91 -26.18
C ARG A 156 -2.26 -6.09 -24.90
N SER A 157 -2.79 -5.64 -23.77
CA SER A 157 -2.13 -5.65 -22.46
C SER A 157 -2.98 -6.38 -21.44
N ASP A 158 -2.34 -7.07 -20.50
CA ASP A 158 -3.02 -7.88 -19.48
C ASP A 158 -2.67 -7.40 -18.07
N VAL A 159 -3.57 -7.71 -17.13
CA VAL A 159 -3.39 -7.58 -15.68
C VAL A 159 -3.66 -8.95 -15.06
N THR A 160 -2.73 -9.44 -14.27
CA THR A 160 -2.91 -10.64 -13.46
C THR A 160 -2.87 -10.29 -11.98
N ILE A 161 -3.78 -10.86 -11.21
CA ILE A 161 -3.86 -10.68 -9.76
C ILE A 161 -3.80 -12.06 -9.13
N SER A 162 -2.90 -12.25 -8.17
CA SER A 162 -2.70 -13.50 -7.44
C SER A 162 -2.25 -13.22 -6.02
N VAL A 163 -2.57 -14.09 -5.06
CA VAL A 163 -1.99 -14.02 -3.72
C VAL A 163 -0.73 -14.89 -3.67
N VAL A 164 0.35 -14.33 -3.13
CA VAL A 164 1.64 -14.99 -2.98
C VAL A 164 2.15 -14.89 -1.55
N GLY A 165 3.03 -15.81 -1.17
CA GLY A 165 3.73 -15.79 0.12
C GLY A 165 5.16 -15.28 0.01
N LEU A 166 5.88 -15.27 1.13
CA LEU A 166 7.26 -14.78 1.25
C LEU A 166 8.26 -15.40 0.27
N SER A 167 8.09 -16.68 -0.07
CA SER A 167 9.01 -17.38 -0.98
C SER A 167 8.98 -16.86 -2.42
N GLN A 168 7.95 -16.09 -2.79
CA GLN A 168 7.73 -15.55 -4.13
C GLN A 168 7.96 -14.03 -4.23
N LEU A 169 8.39 -13.40 -3.12
CA LEU A 169 8.81 -12.01 -3.13
C LEU A 169 10.22 -11.88 -3.73
N PRO A 170 10.48 -10.79 -4.46
CA PRO A 170 11.82 -10.50 -4.95
C PRO A 170 12.76 -10.19 -3.79
N LYS A 171 14.03 -10.55 -3.95
CA LYS A 171 15.07 -10.37 -2.92
C LYS A 171 15.26 -8.92 -2.50
N SER A 172 15.00 -7.97 -3.42
CA SER A 172 15.01 -6.52 -3.15
C SER A 172 14.11 -6.14 -1.98
N MET A 173 12.93 -6.76 -1.87
CA MET A 173 11.92 -6.49 -0.85
C MET A 173 12.17 -7.24 0.47
N CYS A 174 13.08 -8.22 0.46
CA CYS A 174 13.43 -9.04 1.62
C CYS A 174 14.68 -8.51 2.36
N THR A 175 15.14 -7.29 2.06
CA THR A 175 16.30 -6.71 2.73
C THR A 175 16.00 -6.54 4.22
N HIS A 176 16.75 -7.26 5.06
CA HIS A 176 16.59 -7.22 6.51
C HIS A 176 17.01 -5.85 7.07
N SER A 177 16.13 -5.26 7.86
CA SER A 177 16.47 -4.10 8.68
C SER A 177 17.15 -4.62 9.95
N VAL A 178 18.42 -4.25 10.13
CA VAL A 178 19.25 -4.73 11.26
C VAL A 178 18.72 -4.18 12.59
N HIS A 179 18.07 -3.01 12.59
CA HIS A 179 17.62 -2.35 13.81
C HIS A 179 16.12 -2.49 14.09
N TRP A 180 15.31 -3.00 13.16
CA TRP A 180 13.85 -3.11 13.37
C TRP A 180 13.46 -3.86 14.65
N GLN A 181 14.19 -4.93 14.98
CA GLN A 181 13.96 -5.73 16.19
C GLN A 181 14.18 -4.92 17.47
N TYR A 182 15.16 -4.01 17.46
CA TYR A 182 15.41 -3.07 18.56
C TYR A 182 14.31 -2.01 18.65
N LEU A 183 13.83 -1.50 17.50
CA LEU A 183 12.76 -0.51 17.43
C LEU A 183 11.41 -1.06 17.94
N GLN A 184 11.13 -2.35 17.72
CA GLN A 184 9.93 -3.01 18.27
C GLN A 184 9.88 -2.93 19.80
N HIS A 185 11.02 -3.07 20.48
CA HIS A 185 11.10 -2.98 21.95
C HIS A 185 10.80 -1.55 22.45
N CYS A 186 11.29 -0.52 21.75
CA CYS A 186 10.94 0.89 22.05
C CYS A 186 9.45 1.18 21.85
N MET A 187 8.79 0.51 20.90
CA MET A 187 7.36 0.70 20.62
C MET A 187 6.43 -0.10 21.56
N LEU A 188 6.86 -1.25 22.09
CA LEU A 188 6.07 -2.10 22.99
C LEU A 188 5.74 -1.44 24.35
N GLY A 189 6.56 -0.48 24.79
CA GLY A 189 6.27 0.33 25.98
C GLY A 189 5.09 1.31 25.82
N TYR A 190 4.52 1.41 24.61
CA TYR A 190 3.47 2.38 24.26
C TYR A 190 2.28 1.71 23.55
N GLN A 191 1.74 0.63 24.12
CA GLN A 191 0.37 0.24 23.78
C GLN A 191 -0.58 1.37 24.21
N ALA A 192 -1.16 2.05 23.22
CA ALA A 192 -2.17 3.07 23.44
C ALA A 192 -3.34 2.46 24.22
N THR A 193 -3.62 3.01 25.41
CA THR A 193 -4.86 2.74 26.14
C THR A 193 -6.03 3.09 25.23
N SER A 194 -7.00 2.18 25.16
CA SER A 194 -8.15 2.23 24.25
C SER A 194 -9.23 3.24 24.67
N GLU A 195 -8.86 4.47 25.03
CA GLU A 195 -9.80 5.46 25.60
C GLU A 195 -10.18 6.65 24.70
N ASP A 196 -9.64 6.77 23.49
CA ASP A 196 -9.94 7.92 22.60
C ASP A 196 -11.09 7.69 21.58
N GLN A 197 -11.93 6.67 21.75
CA GLN A 197 -13.12 6.48 20.89
C GLN A 197 -14.36 7.28 21.34
N SER A 198 -14.27 8.06 22.42
CA SER A 198 -15.37 8.84 22.98
C SER A 198 -15.08 10.34 23.03
N ALA A 199 -14.76 10.94 21.88
CA ALA A 199 -14.95 12.38 21.68
C ALA A 199 -15.92 12.57 20.51
N GLY A 200 -17.18 12.76 20.87
CA GLY A 200 -18.30 12.90 19.96
C GLY A 200 -18.14 14.06 18.99
N TRP A 201 -18.55 13.81 17.75
CA TRP A 201 -18.90 14.84 16.79
C TRP A 201 -20.09 15.62 17.33
N LEU A 202 -19.83 16.72 18.04
CA LEU A 202 -20.80 17.80 18.22
C LEU A 202 -20.58 18.81 17.10
N GLY A 203 -21.61 18.95 16.27
CA GLY A 203 -21.55 19.66 15.01
C GLY A 203 -21.47 21.18 15.12
N LEU A 204 -21.27 21.80 13.97
CA LEU A 204 -21.63 23.18 13.71
C LEU A 204 -22.16 23.28 12.27
N GLY A 205 -23.35 23.91 12.20
CA GLY A 205 -24.03 24.62 11.10
C GLY A 205 -23.49 24.54 9.69
#